data_AF-A0A2P6VJA6-F1
#
_entry.id   AF-A0A2P6VJA6-F1
#
_cell.length_a   1.000
_cell.length_b   1.000
_cell.length_c   1.000
_cell.angle_alpha   90.00
_cell.angle_beta   90.00
_cell.angle_gamma   90.00
#
_symmetry.space_group_name_H-M   'P 1'
#
loop_
_entity.id
_entity.type
_entity.pdbx_description
1 polymer ?
#
loop_
_entity_poly.entity_id
_entity_poly.type
_entity_poly.pdbx_seq_one_letter_code
_entity_poly.pdbx_strand_id
1 'polypeptide(L)'
;MQARCLAVRLAGESATCSSTRALALESKARVKPTRAVSPPPAAAFVAARRRAPLALPAAYCPEFRAAAVTAASCDAAVAPKYAGLRPAQLDQAFRFEHPGLLEALAGAAAAVAPASACRLLRRLEAELPPALTDVVPGGDCVLVAVASGLLPLLERATHCCEASLAAGDLQQSADIGRALLSLTSSLAFGCGESAAPYAAVATRCKQALKSAYDRGAPLRQEDAVELEAACARSSPWLWLTPWFGHRCCAAVDGFIAAGWCTGELAVRFAEAYSCLVGRGRLQQVEAKVVRLFRGAMRHPLSLDQSGRLLAAAQRLPVEMRISLGLHARSHPCDDWQAQLQGMHALRQREAELAAAAAARRAVAGAGGPVGKPPLVPAGSRAATP
;
A
#
# COMPACT_ATOMS: atom_id res chain seq x y z
N MET A 1 5.42 -12.48 25.13
CA MET A 1 4.37 -12.45 26.18
C MET A 1 3.38 -11.28 25.94
N GLN A 2 2.88 -11.11 24.70
CA GLN A 2 1.98 -10.01 24.35
C GLN A 2 1.02 -10.36 23.18
N ALA A 3 0.64 -11.64 23.06
CA ALA A 3 -0.29 -12.13 22.01
C ALA A 3 -1.42 -13.02 22.58
N ARG A 4 -1.83 -12.79 23.84
CA ARG A 4 -2.86 -13.60 24.53
C ARG A 4 -4.16 -12.86 24.88
N CYS A 5 -4.30 -11.58 24.54
CA CYS A 5 -5.45 -10.78 25.00
C CYS A 5 -6.62 -10.64 23.99
N LEU A 6 -6.54 -11.20 22.77
CA LEU A 6 -7.62 -11.05 21.77
C LEU A 6 -8.60 -12.22 21.69
N ALA A 7 -8.35 -13.34 22.37
CA ALA A 7 -9.12 -14.59 22.19
C ALA A 7 -10.35 -14.76 23.11
N VAL A 8 -10.67 -13.81 24.01
CA VAL A 8 -11.62 -14.06 25.12
C VAL A 8 -12.91 -13.22 25.08
N ARG A 9 -13.23 -12.50 24.00
CA ARG A 9 -14.40 -11.59 23.98
C ARG A 9 -15.50 -11.81 22.94
N LEU A 10 -15.52 -12.93 22.21
CA LEU A 10 -16.53 -13.14 21.15
C LEU A 10 -17.34 -14.46 21.25
N ALA A 11 -17.37 -15.12 22.40
CA ALA A 11 -18.13 -16.37 22.57
C ALA A 11 -19.24 -16.22 23.61
N GLY A 12 -20.49 -16.21 23.15
CA GLY A 12 -21.69 -16.34 23.97
C GLY A 12 -22.84 -16.98 23.18
N GLU A 13 -23.16 -18.23 23.55
CA GLU A 13 -24.48 -18.92 23.49
C GLU A 13 -25.02 -19.33 22.10
N SER A 14 -24.91 -20.62 21.73
CA SER A 14 -25.88 -21.75 21.85
C SER A 14 -27.02 -21.68 20.80
N ALA A 15 -27.49 -22.73 20.11
CA ALA A 15 -27.60 -24.15 20.43
C ALA A 15 -27.67 -25.08 19.18
N THR A 16 -27.42 -26.35 19.48
CA THR A 16 -27.59 -27.65 18.81
C THR A 16 -28.69 -27.85 17.75
N CYS A 17 -28.40 -28.66 16.70
CA CYS A 17 -29.12 -29.93 16.46
C CYS A 17 -28.37 -30.87 15.49
N SER A 18 -28.56 -32.16 15.71
CA SER A 18 -27.78 -33.32 15.27
C SER A 18 -28.37 -34.02 14.04
N SER A 19 -27.57 -34.89 13.38
CA SER A 19 -27.94 -36.27 12.92
C SER A 19 -27.39 -36.60 11.51
N THR A 20 -26.32 -37.40 11.36
CA THR A 20 -26.15 -38.88 11.23
C THR A 20 -26.30 -39.48 9.81
N ARG A 21 -25.18 -40.10 9.33
CA ARG A 21 -24.98 -41.36 8.55
C ARG A 21 -25.77 -41.59 7.23
N ALA A 22 -25.33 -42.36 6.22
CA ALA A 22 -24.09 -43.08 5.84
C ALA A 22 -24.30 -43.76 4.46
N LEU A 23 -23.22 -44.36 3.93
CA LEU A 23 -23.12 -45.46 2.94
C LEU A 23 -23.34 -45.08 1.46
N ALA A 24 -22.30 -45.07 0.63
CA ALA A 24 -21.53 -46.19 0.06
C ALA A 24 -22.27 -46.92 -1.09
N LEU A 25 -21.71 -46.85 -2.30
CA LEU A 25 -21.78 -47.95 -3.27
C LEU A 25 -20.68 -47.80 -4.33
N GLU A 26 -19.85 -48.84 -4.37
CA GLU A 26 -18.77 -49.11 -5.30
C GLU A 26 -19.30 -49.37 -6.73
N SER A 27 -18.55 -48.97 -7.75
CA SER A 27 -18.59 -49.70 -9.02
C SER A 27 -17.20 -49.72 -9.67
N LYS A 28 -16.73 -50.95 -9.87
CA LYS A 28 -15.43 -51.35 -10.43
C LYS A 28 -15.41 -51.13 -11.94
N ALA A 29 -14.39 -50.43 -12.44
CA ALA A 29 -14.03 -50.45 -13.86
C ALA A 29 -12.52 -50.65 -14.05
N ARG A 30 -12.17 -51.92 -14.30
CA ARG A 30 -11.14 -52.45 -15.22
C ARG A 30 -9.87 -51.62 -15.44
N VAL A 31 -8.78 -52.08 -14.81
CA VAL A 31 -7.39 -51.75 -15.15
C VAL A 31 -6.89 -52.71 -16.25
N LYS A 32 -6.28 -52.17 -17.30
CA LYS A 32 -5.29 -52.87 -18.16
C LYS A 32 -3.99 -52.06 -18.16
N PRO A 33 -2.80 -52.70 -18.12
CA PRO A 33 -1.56 -52.02 -17.79
C PRO A 33 -0.78 -51.49 -19.00
N THR A 34 0.11 -50.54 -18.67
CA THR A 34 1.40 -50.19 -19.31
C THR A 34 1.42 -49.43 -20.63
N ARG A 35 1.76 -48.13 -20.54
CA ARG A 35 2.97 -47.59 -21.18
C ARG A 35 3.57 -46.53 -20.25
N ALA A 36 4.79 -46.76 -19.77
CA ALA A 36 5.52 -45.79 -18.95
C ALA A 36 5.83 -44.56 -19.80
N VAL A 37 5.07 -43.48 -19.55
CA VAL A 37 5.40 -42.14 -20.03
C VAL A 37 6.21 -41.50 -18.91
N SER A 38 7.47 -41.22 -19.20
CA SER A 38 8.39 -40.48 -18.34
C SER A 38 7.69 -39.25 -17.76
N PRO A 39 7.84 -38.95 -16.46
CA PRO A 39 7.25 -37.75 -15.90
C PRO A 39 7.80 -36.54 -16.66
N PRO A 40 6.97 -35.60 -17.13
CA PRO A 40 7.49 -34.39 -17.73
C PRO A 40 8.35 -33.67 -16.67
N PRO A 41 9.50 -33.09 -17.06
CA PRO A 41 10.34 -32.38 -16.11
C PRO A 41 9.52 -31.28 -15.43
N ALA A 42 9.82 -31.05 -14.15
CA ALA A 42 9.17 -30.11 -13.23
C ALA A 42 9.22 -28.62 -13.65
N ALA A 43 9.45 -28.32 -14.93
CA ALA A 43 9.54 -26.99 -15.52
C ALA A 43 8.25 -26.50 -16.20
N ALA A 44 7.16 -27.26 -16.15
CA ALA A 44 5.91 -26.92 -16.85
C ALA A 44 4.96 -25.95 -16.10
N PHE A 45 5.33 -25.45 -14.92
CA PHE A 45 4.51 -24.49 -14.15
C PHE A 45 4.95 -23.02 -14.27
N VAL A 46 5.93 -22.70 -15.12
CA VAL A 46 6.55 -21.35 -15.20
C VAL A 46 6.00 -20.48 -16.34
N ALA A 47 4.89 -20.87 -16.97
CA ALA A 47 4.25 -20.01 -17.97
C ALA A 47 2.76 -19.87 -17.71
N ALA A 48 2.40 -19.24 -16.57
CA ALA A 48 1.17 -18.45 -16.55
C ALA A 48 1.30 -17.45 -17.70
N ARG A 49 0.61 -17.77 -18.79
CA ARG A 49 0.63 -17.02 -20.05
C ARG A 49 0.56 -15.53 -19.73
N ARG A 50 1.46 -14.78 -20.39
CA ARG A 50 1.47 -13.31 -20.51
C ARG A 50 0.10 -12.84 -21.04
N ARG A 51 -0.94 -12.88 -20.21
CA ARG A 51 -2.18 -12.18 -20.46
C ARG A 51 -1.94 -10.78 -19.95
N ALA A 52 -1.89 -9.81 -20.86
CA ALA A 52 -1.86 -8.41 -20.50
C ALA A 52 -2.90 -8.13 -19.39
N PRO A 53 -2.64 -7.20 -18.46
CA PRO A 53 -3.70 -6.69 -17.60
C PRO A 53 -4.89 -6.34 -18.47
N LEU A 54 -6.09 -6.69 -18.01
CA LEU A 54 -7.34 -6.49 -18.75
C LEU A 54 -7.42 -5.03 -19.22
N ALA A 55 -6.94 -4.80 -20.44
CA ALA A 55 -7.23 -3.61 -21.18
C ALA A 55 -8.70 -3.74 -21.54
N LEU A 56 -9.53 -2.93 -20.89
CA LEU A 56 -10.65 -2.20 -21.48
C LEU A 56 -11.48 -1.53 -20.37
N PRO A 57 -11.21 -0.27 -19.98
CA PRO A 57 -12.26 0.65 -19.63
C PRO A 57 -12.77 1.33 -20.92
N ALA A 58 -13.23 0.57 -21.92
CA ALA A 58 -13.91 1.19 -23.07
C ALA A 58 -15.29 1.76 -22.72
N ALA A 59 -15.81 1.48 -21.52
CA ALA A 59 -17.15 1.92 -21.14
C ALA A 59 -17.22 3.33 -20.53
N TYR A 60 -16.09 3.94 -20.12
CA TYR A 60 -16.16 5.10 -19.22
C TYR A 60 -15.61 6.45 -19.70
N CYS A 61 -14.88 6.54 -20.83
CA CYS A 61 -14.64 7.78 -21.60
C CYS A 61 -13.58 7.52 -22.69
N PRO A 62 -13.86 7.78 -23.99
CA PRO A 62 -12.91 7.54 -25.09
C PRO A 62 -11.66 8.44 -25.07
N GLU A 63 -11.66 9.54 -24.30
CA GLU A 63 -10.56 10.50 -24.20
C GLU A 63 -9.42 10.11 -23.23
N PHE A 64 -9.57 9.04 -22.45
CA PHE A 64 -8.55 8.57 -21.49
C PHE A 64 -8.11 7.13 -21.80
N ARG A 65 -7.54 6.95 -22.99
CA ARG A 65 -6.84 5.71 -23.36
C ARG A 65 -5.52 5.64 -22.59
N ALA A 66 -5.40 4.65 -21.71
CA ALA A 66 -4.14 4.30 -21.10
C ALA A 66 -3.45 3.20 -21.91
N ALA A 67 -2.13 3.30 -22.08
CA ALA A 67 -1.35 2.28 -22.77
C ALA A 67 -1.39 0.95 -21.99
N ALA A 68 -1.37 -0.17 -22.72
CA ALA A 68 -1.29 -1.49 -22.10
C ALA A 68 0.00 -1.60 -21.29
N VAL A 69 -0.12 -1.67 -19.96
CA VAL A 69 1.03 -1.88 -19.08
C VAL A 69 1.42 -3.35 -19.19
N THR A 70 2.60 -3.65 -19.70
CA THR A 70 3.18 -4.99 -19.51
C THR A 70 3.49 -5.15 -18.03
N ALA A 71 2.83 -6.09 -17.36
CA ALA A 71 3.18 -6.45 -15.99
C ALA A 71 4.69 -6.74 -15.94
N ALA A 72 5.40 -6.10 -15.01
CA ALA A 72 6.74 -6.56 -14.61
C ALA A 72 6.62 -8.05 -14.24
N SER A 73 7.69 -8.82 -14.51
CA SER A 73 7.66 -10.28 -14.32
C SER A 73 7.08 -10.64 -12.96
N CYS A 74 6.42 -11.79 -12.88
CA CYS A 74 5.86 -12.38 -11.66
C CYS A 74 6.92 -12.65 -10.56
N ASP A 75 8.15 -12.17 -10.74
CA ASP A 75 9.25 -12.13 -9.77
C ASP A 75 9.04 -11.01 -8.75
N ALA A 76 7.80 -10.78 -8.31
CA ALA A 76 7.63 -10.26 -6.96
C ALA A 76 8.31 -11.29 -6.05
N ALA A 77 9.29 -10.84 -5.26
CA ALA A 77 10.07 -11.71 -4.39
C ALA A 77 9.12 -12.48 -3.47
N VAL A 78 8.80 -13.72 -3.84
CA VAL A 78 8.00 -14.63 -3.04
C VAL A 78 8.56 -14.58 -1.62
N ALA A 79 7.70 -14.36 -0.64
CA ALA A 79 8.14 -14.24 0.73
C ALA A 79 8.99 -15.48 1.09
N PRO A 80 10.19 -15.33 1.67
CA PRO A 80 11.11 -16.45 1.87
C PRO A 80 10.48 -17.66 2.57
N LYS A 81 9.51 -17.42 3.47
CA LYS A 81 8.73 -18.43 4.19
C LYS A 81 7.74 -19.23 3.34
N TYR A 82 7.30 -18.68 2.21
CA TYR A 82 6.38 -19.35 1.28
C TYR A 82 7.11 -19.90 0.05
N ALA A 83 8.41 -19.68 -0.06
CA ALA A 83 9.23 -20.19 -1.15
C ALA A 83 9.23 -21.73 -1.15
N GLY A 84 8.90 -22.32 -2.31
CA GLY A 84 8.87 -23.78 -2.50
C GLY A 84 7.63 -24.49 -1.93
N LEU A 85 6.69 -23.78 -1.31
CA LEU A 85 5.44 -24.36 -0.84
C LEU A 85 4.47 -24.60 -2.01
N ARG A 86 3.77 -25.74 -1.99
CA ARG A 86 2.64 -26.02 -2.89
C ARG A 86 1.37 -25.35 -2.39
N PRO A 87 0.37 -25.05 -3.25
CA PRO A 87 -0.90 -24.43 -2.84
C PRO A 87 -1.59 -25.11 -1.65
N ALA A 88 -1.59 -26.46 -1.62
CA ALA A 88 -2.15 -27.23 -0.51
C ALA A 88 -1.41 -27.06 0.83
N GLN A 89 -0.15 -26.62 0.80
CA GLN A 89 0.68 -26.40 1.99
C GLN A 89 0.62 -24.94 2.47
N LEU A 90 0.20 -24.00 1.61
CA LEU A 90 0.11 -22.58 1.95
C LEU A 90 -0.91 -22.33 3.06
N ASP A 91 -2.09 -22.94 2.98
CA ASP A 91 -3.13 -22.79 4.00
C ASP A 91 -2.66 -23.28 5.38
N GLN A 92 -2.00 -24.43 5.43
CA GLN A 92 -1.47 -24.99 6.68
C GLN A 92 -0.34 -24.11 7.25
N ALA A 93 0.58 -23.64 6.40
CA ALA A 93 1.66 -22.74 6.82
C ALA A 93 1.10 -21.41 7.34
N PHE A 94 0.11 -20.84 6.65
CA PHE A 94 -0.55 -19.61 7.06
C PHE A 94 -1.28 -19.76 8.40
N ARG A 95 -2.04 -20.84 8.60
CA ARG A 95 -2.72 -21.13 9.87
C ARG A 95 -1.76 -21.33 11.04
N PHE A 96 -0.57 -21.87 10.77
CA PHE A 96 0.47 -22.02 11.79
C PHE A 96 1.03 -20.66 12.23
N GLU A 97 1.28 -19.74 11.29
CA GLU A 97 1.78 -18.39 11.59
C GLU A 97 0.70 -17.48 12.20
N HIS A 98 -0.55 -17.64 11.75
CA HIS A 98 -1.66 -16.77 12.08
C HIS A 98 -2.88 -17.58 12.58
N PRO A 99 -2.78 -18.22 13.76
CA PRO A 99 -3.84 -19.06 14.29
C PRO A 99 -5.11 -18.24 14.55
N GLY A 100 -6.24 -18.70 14.02
CA GLY A 100 -7.54 -18.05 14.22
C GLY A 100 -7.83 -16.87 13.30
N LEU A 101 -6.89 -16.46 12.43
CA LEU A 101 -7.07 -15.28 11.58
C LEU A 101 -8.11 -15.51 10.47
N LEU A 102 -8.14 -16.71 9.88
CA LEU A 102 -9.12 -17.05 8.84
C LEU A 102 -10.55 -17.08 9.41
N GLU A 103 -10.69 -17.64 10.61
CA GLU A 103 -11.94 -17.68 11.36
C GLU A 103 -12.37 -16.28 11.77
N ALA A 104 -11.42 -15.43 12.21
CA ALA A 104 -11.69 -14.03 12.53
C ALA A 104 -12.13 -13.22 11.31
N LEU A 105 -11.54 -13.46 10.13
CA LEU A 105 -11.97 -12.82 8.89
C LEU A 105 -13.37 -13.28 8.48
N ALA A 106 -13.69 -14.57 8.60
CA ALA A 106 -15.03 -15.08 8.33
C ALA A 106 -16.07 -14.51 9.32
N GLY A 107 -15.74 -14.43 10.61
CA GLY A 107 -16.59 -13.80 11.62
C GLY A 107 -16.75 -12.30 11.42
N ALA A 108 -15.67 -11.60 11.03
CA ALA A 108 -15.71 -10.19 10.67
C ALA A 108 -16.62 -9.97 9.45
N ALA A 109 -16.55 -10.83 8.43
CA ALA A 109 -17.45 -10.81 7.30
C ALA A 109 -18.92 -10.97 7.73
N ALA A 110 -19.21 -11.75 8.77
CA ALA A 110 -20.56 -11.89 9.33
C ALA A 110 -21.05 -10.63 10.06
N ALA A 111 -20.15 -9.89 10.71
CA ALA A 111 -20.46 -8.78 11.60
C ALA A 111 -20.35 -7.38 10.94
N VAL A 112 -19.98 -7.29 9.65
CA VAL A 112 -19.88 -6.00 8.95
C VAL A 112 -21.25 -5.32 8.90
N ALA A 113 -21.34 -4.12 9.46
CA ALA A 113 -22.50 -3.25 9.39
C ALA A 113 -22.07 -1.82 9.04
N PRO A 114 -22.95 -0.95 8.51
CA PRO A 114 -22.58 0.40 8.06
C PRO A 114 -21.83 1.23 9.12
N ALA A 115 -22.31 1.21 10.37
CA ALA A 115 -21.71 1.96 11.47
C ALA A 115 -20.31 1.47 11.89
N SER A 116 -19.99 0.19 11.66
CA SER A 116 -18.73 -0.43 12.09
C SER A 116 -17.76 -0.69 10.95
N ALA A 117 -18.22 -0.70 9.69
CA ALA A 117 -17.47 -1.12 8.52
C ALA A 117 -16.15 -0.35 8.34
N CYS A 118 -16.18 0.98 8.39
CA CYS A 118 -14.97 1.80 8.22
C CYS A 118 -13.91 1.46 9.29
N ARG A 119 -14.31 1.40 10.57
CA ARG A 119 -13.39 1.08 11.68
C ARG A 119 -12.81 -0.33 11.55
N LEU A 120 -13.66 -1.29 11.17
CA LEU A 120 -13.24 -2.68 10.95
C LEU A 120 -12.21 -2.77 9.82
N LEU A 121 -12.47 -2.15 8.66
CA LEU A 121 -11.55 -2.16 7.52
C LEU A 121 -10.20 -1.53 7.85
N ARG A 122 -10.19 -0.38 8.54
CA ARG A 122 -8.94 0.27 8.98
C ARG A 122 -8.17 -0.59 9.98
N ARG A 123 -8.89 -1.24 10.90
CA ARG A 123 -8.28 -2.16 11.86
C ARG A 123 -7.65 -3.36 11.15
N LEU A 124 -8.34 -3.94 10.18
CA LEU A 124 -7.79 -5.02 9.35
C LEU A 124 -6.55 -4.56 8.58
N GLU A 125 -6.59 -3.38 7.96
CA GLU A 125 -5.41 -2.83 7.27
C GLU A 125 -4.21 -2.64 8.20
N ALA A 126 -4.44 -2.29 9.47
CA ALA A 126 -3.39 -2.10 10.46
C ALA A 126 -2.89 -3.41 11.11
N GLU A 127 -3.75 -4.40 11.28
CA GLU A 127 -3.44 -5.65 12.01
C GLU A 127 -2.96 -6.79 11.08
N LEU A 128 -3.30 -6.74 9.79
CA LEU A 128 -2.93 -7.77 8.82
C LEU A 128 -1.50 -7.67 8.22
N PRO A 129 -0.73 -6.57 8.27
CA PRO A 129 0.68 -6.60 7.83
C PRO A 129 1.51 -7.56 8.70
N PRO A 130 2.32 -8.48 8.14
CA PRO A 130 2.79 -8.60 6.75
C PRO A 130 1.92 -9.43 5.78
N ALA A 131 0.83 -10.07 6.23
CA ALA A 131 0.01 -10.96 5.42
C ALA A 131 -0.69 -10.29 4.22
N LEU A 132 -0.90 -8.97 4.24
CA LEU A 132 -1.39 -8.21 3.08
C LEU A 132 -0.35 -8.08 1.96
N THR A 133 0.92 -8.15 2.31
CA THR A 133 2.05 -7.86 1.41
C THR A 133 2.88 -9.08 1.05
N ASP A 134 2.81 -10.15 1.84
CA ASP A 134 3.57 -11.38 1.58
C ASP A 134 3.05 -12.09 0.34
N VAL A 135 3.90 -12.21 -0.68
CA VAL A 135 3.58 -12.86 -1.95
C VAL A 135 3.87 -14.36 -1.89
N VAL A 136 2.93 -15.19 -2.36
CA VAL A 136 3.06 -16.65 -2.47
C VAL A 136 3.48 -17.07 -3.88
N PRO A 137 3.95 -18.32 -4.09
CA PRO A 137 4.15 -18.85 -5.44
C PRO A 137 2.90 -18.67 -6.30
N GLY A 138 3.04 -17.99 -7.43
CA GLY A 138 1.92 -17.59 -8.30
C GLY A 138 1.68 -16.09 -8.34
N GLY A 139 2.24 -15.30 -7.40
CA GLY A 139 2.26 -13.83 -7.44
C GLY A 139 1.12 -13.14 -6.68
N ASP A 140 0.15 -13.90 -6.17
CA ASP A 140 -0.88 -13.39 -5.25
C ASP A 140 -0.30 -13.12 -3.87
N CYS A 141 -0.87 -12.18 -3.12
CA CYS A 141 -0.59 -12.13 -1.69
C CYS A 141 -1.24 -13.32 -0.98
N VAL A 142 -0.64 -13.76 0.13
CA VAL A 142 -1.06 -14.97 0.85
C VAL A 142 -2.54 -14.91 1.22
N LEU A 143 -3.06 -13.76 1.65
CA LEU A 143 -4.46 -13.59 1.99
C LEU A 143 -5.40 -13.80 0.80
N VAL A 144 -5.04 -13.37 -0.41
CA VAL A 144 -5.84 -13.65 -1.61
C VAL A 144 -5.83 -15.15 -1.92
N ALA A 145 -4.68 -15.81 -1.72
CA ALA A 145 -4.54 -17.23 -2.01
C ALA A 145 -5.23 -18.16 -1.01
N VAL A 146 -5.31 -17.81 0.28
CA VAL A 146 -5.79 -18.71 1.34
C VAL A 146 -7.05 -18.21 2.09
N ALA A 147 -7.31 -16.90 2.11
CA ALA A 147 -8.40 -16.35 2.93
C ALA A 147 -9.71 -16.25 2.16
N SER A 148 -10.47 -17.35 2.14
CA SER A 148 -11.82 -17.40 1.54
C SER A 148 -12.81 -16.38 2.13
N GLY A 149 -12.59 -15.92 3.37
CA GLY A 149 -13.43 -14.92 4.03
C GLY A 149 -13.15 -13.45 3.62
N LEU A 150 -12.01 -13.16 2.96
CA LEU A 150 -11.64 -11.79 2.62
C LEU A 150 -12.56 -11.18 1.57
N LEU A 151 -12.81 -11.88 0.47
CA LEU A 151 -13.68 -11.39 -0.60
C LEU A 151 -15.12 -11.14 -0.11
N PRO A 152 -15.79 -12.08 0.60
CA PRO A 152 -17.11 -11.84 1.18
C PRO A 152 -17.15 -10.64 2.13
N LEU A 153 -16.09 -10.41 2.92
CA LEU A 153 -15.99 -9.24 3.79
C LEU A 153 -16.00 -7.93 2.99
N LEU A 154 -15.20 -7.86 1.91
CA LEU A 154 -15.11 -6.68 1.06
C LEU A 154 -16.42 -6.44 0.28
N GLU A 155 -17.10 -7.50 -0.17
CA GLU A 155 -18.43 -7.42 -0.78
C GLU A 155 -19.45 -6.83 0.19
N ARG A 156 -19.48 -7.32 1.44
CA ARG A 156 -20.38 -6.80 2.47
C ARG A 156 -20.08 -5.35 2.85
N ALA A 157 -18.80 -4.99 2.92
CA ALA A 157 -18.39 -3.61 3.14
C ALA A 157 -18.82 -2.69 1.97
N THR A 158 -18.78 -3.18 0.73
CA THR A 158 -19.30 -2.47 -0.44
C THR A 158 -20.80 -2.27 -0.33
N HIS A 159 -21.56 -3.29 0.07
CA HIS A 159 -22.98 -3.14 0.36
C HIS A 159 -23.27 -2.14 1.47
N CYS A 160 -22.43 -2.08 2.51
CA CYS A 160 -22.53 -1.05 3.55
C CYS A 160 -22.29 0.36 2.98
N CYS A 161 -21.30 0.52 2.10
CA CYS A 161 -21.02 1.78 1.42
C CYS A 161 -22.21 2.27 0.57
N GLU A 162 -22.81 1.36 -0.21
CA GLU A 162 -24.01 1.60 -1.02
C GLU A 162 -25.24 1.90 -0.15
N ALA A 163 -25.41 1.17 0.96
CA ALA A 163 -26.51 1.39 1.90
C ALA A 163 -26.43 2.76 2.59
N SER A 164 -25.24 3.17 3.05
CA SER A 164 -25.03 4.52 3.61
C SER A 164 -25.32 5.61 2.58
N LEU A 165 -24.92 5.41 1.31
CA LEU A 165 -25.24 6.33 0.23
C LEU A 165 -26.75 6.44 -0.01
N ALA A 166 -27.46 5.31 -0.04
CA ALA A 166 -28.91 5.27 -0.21
C ALA A 166 -29.66 5.92 0.96
N ALA A 167 -29.16 5.74 2.19
CA ALA A 167 -29.69 6.38 3.41
C ALA A 167 -29.38 7.89 3.49
N GLY A 168 -28.54 8.42 2.59
CA GLY A 168 -28.16 9.84 2.58
C GLY A 168 -27.00 10.19 3.50
N ASP A 169 -26.38 9.22 4.18
CA ASP A 169 -25.15 9.44 4.95
C ASP A 169 -23.94 9.42 4.02
N LEU A 170 -23.72 10.56 3.36
CA LEU A 170 -22.69 10.73 2.35
C LEU A 170 -21.28 10.59 2.95
N GLN A 171 -21.07 11.07 4.17
CA GLN A 171 -19.76 11.00 4.83
C GLN A 171 -19.42 9.56 5.20
N GLN A 172 -20.36 8.83 5.79
CA GLN A 172 -20.14 7.43 6.13
C GLN A 172 -19.89 6.59 4.88
N SER A 173 -20.65 6.80 3.79
CA SER A 173 -20.40 6.15 2.51
C SER A 173 -18.97 6.45 2.02
N ALA A 174 -18.57 7.72 2.06
CA ALA A 174 -17.22 8.10 1.65
C ALA A 174 -16.14 7.46 2.52
N ASP A 175 -16.31 7.42 3.84
CA ASP A 175 -15.34 6.86 4.79
C ASP A 175 -15.17 5.35 4.62
N ILE A 176 -16.28 4.61 4.47
CA ILE A 176 -16.26 3.18 4.17
C ILE A 176 -15.56 2.95 2.83
N GLY A 177 -15.91 3.76 1.82
CA GLY A 177 -15.34 3.62 0.48
C GLY A 177 -13.83 3.83 0.46
N ARG A 178 -13.33 4.87 1.14
CA ARG A 178 -11.88 5.12 1.29
C ARG A 178 -11.18 3.98 2.02
N ALA A 179 -11.72 3.51 3.15
CA ALA A 179 -11.12 2.41 3.91
C ALA A 179 -11.07 1.11 3.09
N LEU A 180 -12.12 0.82 2.31
CA LEU A 180 -12.16 -0.36 1.46
C LEU A 180 -11.12 -0.29 0.33
N LEU A 181 -11.05 0.84 -0.37
CA LEU A 181 -10.08 1.04 -1.45
C LEU A 181 -8.64 1.01 -0.91
N SER A 182 -8.44 1.55 0.30
CA SER A 182 -7.17 1.49 1.01
C SER A 182 -6.75 0.03 1.21
N LEU A 183 -7.56 -0.77 1.91
CA LEU A 183 -7.27 -2.20 2.14
C LEU A 183 -7.07 -2.98 0.84
N THR A 184 -7.96 -2.79 -0.15
CA THR A 184 -7.91 -3.53 -1.42
C THR A 184 -6.65 -3.18 -2.23
N SER A 185 -6.21 -1.92 -2.19
CA SER A 185 -5.01 -1.50 -2.89
C SER A 185 -3.70 -2.04 -2.29
N SER A 186 -3.74 -2.52 -1.06
CA SER A 186 -2.60 -3.17 -0.40
C SER A 186 -2.44 -4.64 -0.82
N LEU A 187 -3.40 -5.21 -1.56
CA LEU A 187 -3.36 -6.59 -2.05
C LEU A 187 -2.51 -6.72 -3.33
N ALA A 188 -1.73 -7.79 -3.40
CA ALA A 188 -0.99 -8.20 -4.58
C ALA A 188 -1.72 -9.33 -5.32
N PHE A 189 -1.64 -9.30 -6.65
CA PHE A 189 -2.23 -10.31 -7.52
C PHE A 189 -1.21 -10.73 -8.57
N GLY A 190 -1.12 -12.03 -8.83
CA GLY A 190 -0.23 -12.62 -9.82
C GLY A 190 -0.80 -12.58 -11.22
N CYS A 191 -2.12 -12.56 -11.36
CA CYS A 191 -2.81 -12.53 -12.64
C CYS A 191 -4.16 -11.80 -12.58
N GLY A 192 -4.69 -11.48 -13.77
CA GLY A 192 -5.99 -10.80 -13.90
C GLY A 192 -7.18 -11.66 -13.44
N GLU A 193 -7.08 -12.98 -13.51
CA GLU A 193 -8.14 -13.90 -13.07
C GLU A 193 -8.32 -13.85 -11.54
N SER A 194 -7.20 -13.83 -10.79
CA SER A 194 -7.21 -13.68 -9.33
C SER A 194 -7.71 -12.30 -8.89
N ALA A 195 -7.33 -11.25 -9.64
CA ALA A 195 -7.75 -9.88 -9.34
C ALA A 195 -9.21 -9.56 -9.71
N ALA A 196 -9.82 -10.28 -10.65
CA ALA A 196 -11.14 -9.98 -11.20
C ALA A 196 -12.25 -9.75 -10.14
N PRO A 197 -12.45 -10.62 -9.14
CA PRO A 197 -13.48 -10.40 -8.13
C PRO A 197 -13.22 -9.15 -7.28
N TYR A 198 -11.96 -8.91 -6.92
CA TYR A 198 -11.57 -7.71 -6.15
C TYR A 198 -11.70 -6.42 -6.97
N ALA A 199 -11.41 -6.49 -8.28
CA ALA A 199 -11.61 -5.37 -9.18
C ALA A 199 -13.10 -5.02 -9.33
N ALA A 200 -14.00 -6.01 -9.35
CA ALA A 200 -15.45 -5.77 -9.37
C ALA A 200 -15.93 -5.05 -8.09
N VAL A 201 -15.48 -5.52 -6.93
CA VAL A 201 -15.75 -4.90 -5.62
C VAL A 201 -15.23 -3.47 -5.57
N ALA A 202 -13.97 -3.25 -5.97
CA ALA A 202 -13.38 -1.92 -5.99
C ALA A 202 -14.10 -0.99 -6.96
N THR A 203 -14.55 -1.47 -8.12
CA THR A 203 -15.31 -0.68 -9.11
C THR A 203 -16.64 -0.19 -8.54
N ARG A 204 -17.42 -1.08 -7.91
CA ARG A 204 -18.68 -0.72 -7.23
C ARG A 204 -18.44 0.29 -6.13
N CYS A 205 -17.42 0.06 -5.31
CA CYS A 205 -17.02 0.99 -4.26
C CYS A 205 -16.63 2.38 -4.80
N LYS A 206 -15.87 2.44 -5.90
CA LYS A 206 -15.55 3.71 -6.59
C LYS A 206 -16.79 4.43 -7.09
N GLN A 207 -17.78 3.72 -7.62
CA GLN A 207 -19.04 4.30 -8.08
C GLN A 207 -19.85 4.89 -6.92
N ALA A 208 -19.92 4.19 -5.78
CA ALA A 208 -20.56 4.70 -4.57
C ALA A 208 -19.83 5.95 -4.04
N LEU A 209 -18.50 5.90 -3.97
CA LEU A 209 -17.66 7.00 -3.52
C LEU A 209 -17.79 8.23 -4.44
N LYS A 210 -17.76 8.03 -5.76
CA LYS A 210 -18.05 9.08 -6.75
C LYS A 210 -19.40 9.72 -6.49
N SER A 211 -20.43 8.90 -6.29
CA SER A 211 -21.79 9.39 -6.04
C SER A 211 -21.89 10.18 -4.74
N ALA A 212 -21.18 9.77 -3.68
CA ALA A 212 -21.12 10.52 -2.44
C ALA A 212 -20.49 11.91 -2.64
N TYR A 213 -19.36 11.99 -3.35
CA TYR A 213 -18.70 13.27 -3.63
C TYR A 213 -19.52 14.17 -4.56
N ASP A 214 -20.12 13.62 -5.61
CA ASP A 214 -20.98 14.38 -6.52
C ASP A 214 -22.22 14.94 -5.80
N ARG A 215 -22.74 14.23 -4.79
CA ARG A 215 -23.82 14.69 -3.90
C ARG A 215 -23.36 15.65 -2.79
N GLY A 216 -22.06 15.92 -2.68
CA GLY A 216 -21.52 16.92 -1.76
C GLY A 216 -20.93 16.39 -0.45
N ALA A 217 -20.53 15.12 -0.39
CA ALA A 217 -19.63 14.69 0.69
C ALA A 217 -18.39 15.58 0.73
N PRO A 218 -17.98 16.11 1.90
CA PRO A 218 -16.78 16.93 1.99
C PRO A 218 -15.54 16.07 1.70
N LEU A 219 -14.60 16.63 0.94
CA LEU A 219 -13.31 16.03 0.64
C LEU A 219 -12.21 16.84 1.32
N ARG A 220 -11.41 16.21 2.17
CA ARG A 220 -10.23 16.85 2.80
C ARG A 220 -8.97 16.57 1.98
N GLN A 221 -7.91 17.33 2.25
CA GLN A 221 -6.62 17.13 1.58
C GLN A 221 -6.04 15.76 1.91
N GLU A 222 -6.18 15.31 3.15
CA GLU A 222 -5.72 14.00 3.60
C GLU A 222 -6.46 12.87 2.86
N ASP A 223 -7.77 13.02 2.67
CA ASP A 223 -8.61 12.04 1.98
C ASP A 223 -8.21 11.90 0.51
N ALA A 224 -7.90 13.02 -0.16
CA ALA A 224 -7.37 13.00 -1.52
C ALA A 224 -6.06 12.21 -1.54
N VAL A 225 -5.07 12.63 -0.76
CA VAL A 225 -3.73 12.02 -0.72
C VAL A 225 -3.80 10.52 -0.44
N GLU A 226 -4.67 10.08 0.48
CA GLU A 226 -4.88 8.66 0.77
C GLU A 226 -5.45 7.90 -0.43
N LEU A 227 -6.42 8.47 -1.14
CA LEU A 227 -7.01 7.89 -2.34
C LEU A 227 -6.00 7.83 -3.50
N GLU A 228 -5.22 8.89 -3.74
CA GLU A 228 -4.17 8.85 -4.76
C GLU A 228 -3.09 7.83 -4.39
N ALA A 229 -2.66 7.78 -3.12
CA ALA A 229 -1.70 6.79 -2.65
C ALA A 229 -2.23 5.36 -2.77
N ALA A 230 -3.52 5.12 -2.52
CA ALA A 230 -4.19 3.83 -2.77
C ALA A 230 -4.15 3.45 -4.24
N CYS A 231 -4.50 4.37 -5.13
CA CYS A 231 -4.40 4.12 -6.56
C CYS A 231 -2.94 3.83 -6.97
N ALA A 232 -1.98 4.61 -6.44
CA ALA A 232 -0.57 4.48 -6.76
C ALA A 232 0.03 3.15 -6.31
N ARG A 233 -0.35 2.64 -5.13
CA ARG A 233 0.17 1.36 -4.60
C ARG A 233 -0.49 0.13 -5.21
N SER A 234 -1.75 0.25 -5.64
CA SER A 234 -2.54 -0.89 -6.13
C SER A 234 -1.86 -1.71 -7.22
N SER A 235 -2.09 -3.02 -7.16
CA SER A 235 -1.66 -3.99 -8.17
C SER A 235 -2.05 -3.56 -9.59
N PRO A 236 -1.19 -3.80 -10.60
CA PRO A 236 -1.52 -3.53 -12.00
C PRO A 236 -2.80 -4.24 -12.47
N TRP A 237 -3.18 -5.34 -11.84
CA TRP A 237 -4.38 -6.11 -12.20
C TRP A 237 -5.69 -5.51 -11.67
N LEU A 238 -5.64 -4.66 -10.63
CA LEU A 238 -6.84 -3.97 -10.12
C LEU A 238 -7.21 -2.73 -10.93
N TRP A 239 -6.25 -2.17 -11.67
CA TRP A 239 -6.44 -1.00 -12.52
C TRP A 239 -7.13 0.20 -11.82
N LEU A 240 -6.74 0.49 -10.57
CA LEU A 240 -7.32 1.62 -9.83
C LEU A 240 -6.71 2.94 -10.28
N THR A 241 -7.59 3.86 -10.65
CA THR A 241 -7.30 5.25 -11.03
C THR A 241 -7.95 6.23 -10.04
N PRO A 242 -7.33 7.39 -9.76
CA PRO A 242 -7.80 8.35 -8.75
C PRO A 242 -8.98 9.23 -9.22
N TRP A 243 -9.75 8.80 -10.21
CA TRP A 243 -10.91 9.57 -10.67
C TRP A 243 -12.18 9.15 -9.93
N PHE A 244 -12.68 10.06 -9.09
CA PHE A 244 -13.87 9.87 -8.26
C PHE A 244 -14.96 10.91 -8.56
N GLY A 245 -15.02 11.42 -9.78
CA GLY A 245 -16.03 12.40 -10.24
C GLY A 245 -15.51 13.84 -10.34
N HIS A 246 -16.33 14.70 -10.97
CA HIS A 246 -15.96 16.09 -11.27
C HIS A 246 -15.68 16.91 -10.01
N ARG A 247 -16.48 16.73 -8.95
CA ARG A 247 -16.28 17.47 -7.69
C ARG A 247 -14.96 17.11 -7.01
N CYS A 248 -14.60 15.82 -7.01
CA CYS A 248 -13.33 15.36 -6.47
C CYS A 248 -12.15 15.94 -7.27
N CYS A 249 -12.20 15.88 -8.60
CA CYS A 249 -11.15 16.47 -9.45
C CYS A 249 -11.01 17.98 -9.24
N ALA A 250 -12.13 18.71 -9.19
CA ALA A 250 -12.11 20.15 -8.94
C ALA A 250 -11.52 20.50 -7.57
N ALA A 251 -11.84 19.72 -6.53
CA ALA A 251 -11.26 19.90 -5.20
C ALA A 251 -9.75 19.64 -5.20
N VAL A 252 -9.28 18.57 -5.86
CA VAL A 252 -7.85 18.26 -6.00
C VAL A 252 -7.11 19.37 -6.76
N ASP A 253 -7.65 19.84 -7.88
CA ASP A 253 -7.04 20.97 -8.61
C ASP A 253 -7.05 22.25 -7.77
N GLY A 254 -8.09 22.46 -6.96
CA GLY A 254 -8.15 23.50 -5.94
C GLY A 254 -7.03 23.40 -4.90
N PHE A 255 -6.77 22.20 -4.37
CA PHE A 255 -5.65 21.96 -3.44
C PHE A 255 -4.29 22.20 -4.08
N ILE A 256 -4.12 21.82 -5.35
CA ILE A 256 -2.88 22.07 -6.09
C ILE A 256 -2.65 23.56 -6.32
N ALA A 257 -3.72 24.31 -6.63
CA ALA A 257 -3.64 25.74 -6.89
C ALA A 257 -3.47 26.57 -5.61
N ALA A 258 -4.27 26.30 -4.58
CA ALA A 258 -4.24 27.00 -3.30
C ALA A 258 -3.03 26.61 -2.45
N GLY A 259 -2.52 25.39 -2.63
CA GLY A 259 -1.44 24.82 -1.84
C GLY A 259 -1.93 23.80 -0.82
N TRP A 260 -1.03 22.89 -0.45
CA TRP A 260 -1.27 21.88 0.57
C TRP A 260 -1.10 22.49 1.96
N CYS A 261 -1.83 21.98 2.95
CA CYS A 261 -1.74 22.48 4.33
C CYS A 261 -0.40 22.12 4.99
N THR A 262 0.25 21.04 4.53
CA THR A 262 1.57 20.59 5.02
C THR A 262 2.47 20.14 3.89
N GLY A 263 3.79 20.24 4.12
CA GLY A 263 4.78 19.70 3.18
C GLY A 263 4.69 18.18 3.02
N GLU A 264 4.28 17.45 4.07
CA GLU A 264 4.12 15.99 3.99
C GLU A 264 3.01 15.59 3.03
N LEU A 265 1.85 16.26 3.08
CA LEU A 265 0.77 15.99 2.13
C LEU A 265 1.17 16.34 0.70
N ALA A 266 1.86 17.47 0.50
CA ALA A 266 2.35 17.87 -0.81
C ALA A 266 3.31 16.82 -1.41
N VAL A 267 4.26 16.33 -0.60
CA VAL A 267 5.23 15.31 -1.02
C VAL A 267 4.54 13.97 -1.30
N ARG A 268 3.66 13.51 -0.40
CA ARG A 268 2.91 12.25 -0.59
C ARG A 268 2.04 12.29 -1.84
N PHE A 269 1.38 13.42 -2.10
CA PHE A 269 0.62 13.60 -3.33
C PHE A 269 1.54 13.53 -4.56
N ALA A 270 2.67 14.25 -4.55
CA ALA A 270 3.61 14.27 -5.67
C ALA A 270 4.20 12.86 -5.94
N GLU A 271 4.48 12.08 -4.90
CA GLU A 271 4.90 10.68 -5.01
C GLU A 271 3.84 9.81 -5.65
N ALA A 272 2.60 9.88 -5.15
CA ALA A 272 1.48 9.11 -5.66
C ALA A 272 1.19 9.46 -7.13
N TYR A 273 1.14 10.76 -7.44
CA TYR A 273 0.93 11.26 -8.79
C TYR A 273 2.04 10.81 -9.74
N SER A 274 3.31 10.99 -9.37
CA SER A 274 4.45 10.59 -10.21
C SER A 274 4.50 9.07 -10.43
N CYS A 275 4.13 8.28 -9.41
CA CYS A 275 4.00 6.83 -9.53
C CYS A 275 2.89 6.45 -10.54
N LEU A 276 1.73 7.09 -10.46
CA LEU A 276 0.61 6.84 -11.37
C LEU A 276 0.92 7.24 -12.81
N VAL A 277 1.57 8.38 -13.03
CA VAL A 277 2.01 8.82 -14.35
C VAL A 277 3.10 7.90 -14.91
N GLY A 278 4.10 7.54 -14.09
CA GLY A 278 5.17 6.61 -14.48
C GLY A 278 4.64 5.21 -14.83
N ARG A 279 3.54 4.78 -14.19
CA ARG A 279 2.83 3.52 -14.50
C ARG A 279 1.82 3.65 -15.66
N GLY A 280 1.72 4.81 -16.32
CA GLY A 280 0.79 5.04 -17.42
C GLY A 280 -0.69 5.03 -17.03
N ARG A 281 -1.02 5.20 -15.74
CA ARG A 281 -2.41 5.22 -15.22
C ARG A 281 -3.02 6.61 -15.21
N LEU A 282 -2.19 7.63 -15.33
CA LEU A 282 -2.60 9.02 -15.49
C LEU A 282 -1.96 9.60 -16.75
N GLN A 283 -2.66 10.54 -17.38
CA GLN A 283 -2.11 11.30 -18.50
C GLN A 283 -0.94 12.17 -18.05
N GLN A 284 0.03 12.31 -18.95
CA GLN A 284 1.19 13.17 -18.75
C GLN A 284 0.78 14.62 -18.96
N VAL A 285 0.67 15.39 -17.87
CA VAL A 285 0.35 16.83 -17.92
C VAL A 285 1.49 17.61 -17.29
N GLU A 286 2.40 18.10 -18.13
CA GLU A 286 3.64 18.79 -17.72
C GLU A 286 3.37 19.96 -16.78
N ALA A 287 2.45 20.85 -17.15
CA ALA A 287 2.09 21.99 -16.32
C ALA A 287 1.51 21.59 -14.96
N LYS A 288 0.88 20.42 -14.83
CA LYS A 288 0.39 19.90 -13.54
C LYS A 288 1.55 19.40 -12.69
N VAL A 289 2.49 18.65 -13.27
CA VAL A 289 3.71 18.21 -12.58
C VAL A 289 4.51 19.39 -12.04
N VAL A 290 4.80 20.40 -12.87
CA VAL A 290 5.57 21.57 -12.43
C VAL A 290 4.88 22.26 -11.25
N ARG A 291 3.56 22.46 -11.32
CA ARG A 291 2.78 23.06 -10.21
C ARG A 291 2.85 22.21 -8.93
N LEU A 292 2.76 20.89 -9.04
CA LEU A 292 2.84 19.98 -7.90
C LEU A 292 4.18 20.06 -7.18
N PHE A 293 5.28 19.94 -7.93
CA PHE A 293 6.63 19.99 -7.36
C PHE A 293 6.94 21.36 -6.77
N ARG A 294 6.58 22.46 -7.45
CA ARG A 294 6.70 23.82 -6.89
C ARG A 294 5.84 24.01 -5.65
N GLY A 295 4.63 23.48 -5.64
CA GLY A 295 3.76 23.49 -4.47
C GLY A 295 4.41 22.84 -3.26
N ALA A 296 5.03 21.67 -3.44
CA ALA A 296 5.76 20.99 -2.38
C ALA A 296 7.00 21.78 -1.91
N MET A 297 7.77 22.35 -2.84
CA MET A 297 8.98 23.14 -2.53
C MET A 297 8.70 24.46 -1.80
N ARG A 298 7.45 24.95 -1.77
CA ARG A 298 7.07 26.11 -0.96
C ARG A 298 7.08 25.83 0.54
N HIS A 299 7.10 24.55 0.94
CA HIS A 299 7.18 24.16 2.34
C HIS A 299 8.63 24.03 2.81
N PRO A 300 8.88 24.19 4.12
CA PRO A 300 10.18 23.87 4.71
C PRO A 300 10.36 22.34 4.76
N LEU A 301 10.84 21.75 3.66
CA LEU A 301 11.00 20.30 3.53
C LEU A 301 12.18 19.78 4.35
N SER A 302 11.97 18.65 5.02
CA SER A 302 13.02 17.88 5.69
C SER A 302 13.97 17.21 4.67
N LEU A 303 15.10 16.67 5.16
CA LEU A 303 16.02 15.90 4.32
C LEU A 303 15.32 14.66 3.71
N ASP A 304 14.54 13.94 4.51
CA ASP A 304 13.75 12.79 4.03
C ASP A 304 12.72 13.20 2.97
N GLN A 305 11.95 14.25 3.24
CA GLN A 305 10.92 14.75 2.33
C GLN A 305 11.50 15.24 0.99
N SER A 306 12.63 15.95 1.02
CA SER A 306 13.31 16.38 -0.20
C SER A 306 13.89 15.20 -1.00
N GLY A 307 14.41 14.18 -0.33
CA GLY A 307 14.87 12.94 -0.97
C GLY A 307 13.74 12.14 -1.62
N ARG A 308 12.62 12.00 -0.90
CA ARG A 308 11.38 11.39 -1.41
C ARG A 308 10.81 12.12 -2.63
N LEU A 309 10.80 13.45 -2.58
CA LEU A 309 10.37 14.28 -3.70
C LEU A 309 11.30 14.13 -4.91
N LEU A 310 12.62 14.08 -4.71
CA LEU A 310 13.58 13.77 -5.79
C LEU A 310 13.34 12.39 -6.40
N ALA A 311 13.10 11.37 -5.56
CA ALA A 311 12.76 10.04 -6.04
C ALA A 311 11.43 10.03 -6.81
N ALA A 312 10.45 10.83 -6.42
CA ALA A 312 9.21 11.01 -7.16
C ALA A 312 9.46 11.61 -8.56
N ALA A 313 10.28 12.66 -8.65
CA ALA A 313 10.66 13.27 -9.93
C ALA A 313 11.33 12.28 -10.88
N GLN A 314 12.17 11.38 -10.35
CA GLN A 314 12.84 10.35 -11.15
C GLN A 314 11.88 9.28 -11.71
N ARG A 315 10.71 9.08 -11.11
CA ARG A 315 9.68 8.13 -11.56
C ARG A 315 8.84 8.64 -12.73
N LEU A 316 8.95 9.93 -13.08
CA LEU A 316 8.26 10.48 -14.23
C LEU A 316 8.76 9.82 -15.54
N PRO A 317 7.89 9.66 -16.56
CA PRO A 317 8.28 9.13 -17.86
C PRO A 317 9.47 9.88 -18.47
N VAL A 318 10.31 9.15 -19.19
CA VAL A 318 11.55 9.71 -19.77
C VAL A 318 11.24 10.84 -20.73
N GLU A 319 10.20 10.68 -21.56
CA GLU A 319 9.77 11.68 -22.54
C GLU A 319 9.37 12.98 -21.84
N MET A 320 8.58 12.87 -20.78
CA MET A 320 8.16 14.00 -19.96
C MET A 320 9.36 14.70 -19.29
N ARG A 321 10.31 13.93 -18.76
CA ARG A 321 11.53 14.49 -18.15
C ARG A 321 12.40 15.23 -19.17
N ILE A 322 12.52 14.70 -20.40
CA ILE A 322 13.24 15.36 -21.50
C ILE A 322 12.54 16.68 -21.85
N SER A 323 11.22 16.65 -22.04
CA SER A 323 10.44 17.84 -22.38
C SER A 323 10.57 18.94 -21.32
N LEU A 324 10.37 18.58 -20.04
CA LEU A 324 10.56 19.50 -18.91
C LEU A 324 12.00 20.05 -18.83
N GLY A 325 13.01 19.22 -19.12
CA GLY A 325 14.40 19.65 -19.16
C GLY A 325 14.71 20.59 -20.33
N LEU A 326 14.11 20.37 -21.50
CA LEU A 326 14.25 21.28 -22.65
C LEU A 326 13.58 22.63 -22.37
N HIS A 327 12.41 22.62 -21.73
CA HIS A 327 11.73 23.83 -21.30
C HIS A 327 12.57 24.62 -20.28
N ALA A 328 13.12 23.94 -19.28
CA ALA A 328 13.99 24.55 -18.26
C ALA A 328 15.26 25.21 -18.86
N ARG A 329 15.82 24.66 -19.95
CA ARG A 329 16.95 25.31 -20.66
C ARG A 329 16.56 26.63 -21.31
N SER A 330 15.32 26.73 -21.79
CA SER A 330 14.80 27.94 -22.43
C SER A 330 14.35 28.97 -21.39
N HIS A 331 13.91 28.51 -20.21
CA HIS A 331 13.46 29.32 -19.09
C HIS A 331 14.10 28.82 -17.78
N PRO A 332 15.33 29.27 -17.44
CA PRO A 332 16.06 28.76 -16.27
C PRO A 332 15.38 29.04 -14.93
N CYS A 333 14.60 30.13 -14.84
CA CYS A 333 13.75 30.41 -13.68
C CYS A 333 12.69 29.33 -13.44
N ASP A 334 12.35 28.57 -14.48
CA ASP A 334 11.38 27.51 -14.43
C ASP A 334 11.98 26.12 -14.11
N ASP A 335 13.31 26.04 -13.93
CA ASP A 335 14.03 24.80 -13.59
C ASP A 335 13.79 24.37 -12.13
N TRP A 336 12.59 23.85 -11.90
CA TRP A 336 12.17 23.30 -10.62
C TRP A 336 13.03 22.11 -10.18
N GLN A 337 13.63 21.36 -11.12
CA GLN A 337 14.41 20.17 -10.81
C GLN A 337 15.78 20.54 -10.26
N ALA A 338 16.47 21.52 -10.86
CA ALA A 338 17.72 22.05 -10.32
C ALA A 338 17.50 22.72 -8.95
N GLN A 339 16.41 23.46 -8.78
CA GLN A 339 16.03 24.05 -7.49
C GLN A 339 15.83 22.98 -6.41
N LEU A 340 15.11 21.90 -6.73
CA LEU A 340 14.89 20.76 -5.83
C LEU A 340 16.20 20.07 -5.44
N GLN A 341 17.10 19.87 -6.41
CA GLN A 341 18.44 19.30 -6.16
C GLN A 341 19.29 20.19 -5.25
N GLY A 342 19.32 21.49 -5.51
CA GLY A 342 20.04 22.46 -4.67
C GLY A 342 19.51 22.50 -3.24
N MET A 343 18.19 22.49 -3.07
CA MET A 343 17.55 22.41 -1.76
C MET A 343 17.90 21.11 -1.02
N HIS A 344 17.89 19.96 -1.69
CA HIS A 344 18.28 18.70 -1.08
C HIS A 344 19.75 18.69 -0.65
N ALA A 345 20.67 19.17 -1.50
CA ALA A 345 22.09 19.28 -1.18
C ALA A 345 22.35 20.20 0.03
N LEU A 346 21.59 21.30 0.13
CA LEU A 346 21.63 22.17 1.31
C LEU A 346 21.21 21.41 2.58
N ARG A 347 20.08 20.68 2.55
CA ARG A 347 19.60 19.88 3.70
C ARG A 347 20.56 18.76 4.08
N GLN A 348 21.21 18.13 3.10
CA GLN A 348 22.24 17.13 3.35
C GLN A 348 23.41 17.75 4.12
N ARG A 349 23.92 18.89 3.64
CA ARG A 349 25.03 19.60 4.30
C ARG A 349 24.69 20.05 5.72
N GLU A 350 23.47 20.54 5.94
CA GLU A 350 22.98 20.89 7.28
C GLU A 350 22.97 19.67 8.22
N ALA A 351 22.48 18.52 7.74
CA ALA A 351 22.44 17.28 8.52
C ALA A 351 23.85 16.74 8.84
N GLU A 352 24.78 16.80 7.88
CA GLU A 352 26.18 16.41 8.08
C GLU A 352 26.87 17.28 9.13
N LEU A 353 26.68 18.61 9.06
CA LEU A 353 27.22 19.54 10.04
C LEU A 353 26.64 19.31 11.43
N ALA A 354 25.33 19.05 11.53
CA ALA A 354 24.67 18.73 12.79
C ALA A 354 25.19 17.40 13.39
N ALA A 355 25.37 16.37 12.56
CA ALA A 355 25.93 15.08 12.97
C ALA A 355 27.38 15.22 13.44
N ALA A 356 28.21 15.98 12.72
CA ALA A 356 29.58 16.27 13.12
C ALA A 356 29.65 17.04 14.45
N ALA A 357 28.75 18.01 14.67
CA ALA A 357 28.67 18.73 15.94
C ALA A 357 28.22 17.81 17.09
N ALA A 358 27.26 16.93 16.86
CA ALA A 358 26.80 15.94 17.86
C ALA A 358 27.92 14.96 18.23
N ALA A 359 28.67 14.46 17.25
CA ALA A 359 29.82 13.58 17.48
C ALA A 359 30.90 14.26 18.34
N ARG A 360 31.22 15.54 18.07
CA ARG A 360 32.17 16.31 18.88
C ARG A 360 31.71 16.47 20.34
N ARG A 361 30.41 16.71 20.57
CA ARG A 361 29.85 16.80 21.93
C ARG A 361 29.88 15.47 22.67
N ALA A 362 29.64 14.36 21.99
CA ALA A 362 29.72 13.02 22.59
C ALA A 362 31.15 12.69 23.05
N VAL A 363 32.16 13.05 22.24
CA VAL A 363 33.58 12.89 22.61
C VAL A 363 33.96 13.78 23.79
N ALA A 364 33.49 15.02 23.84
CA ALA A 364 33.75 15.94 24.95
C ALA A 364 33.03 15.53 26.25
N GLY A 365 31.82 14.96 26.17
CA GLY A 365 31.05 14.48 27.33
C GLY A 365 31.57 13.17 27.93
N ALA A 366 32.27 12.35 27.17
CA ALA A 366 32.95 11.14 27.67
C ALA A 366 34.27 11.45 28.41
N GLY A 367 34.76 12.69 28.34
CA GLY A 367 35.96 13.18 29.02
C GLY A 367 35.73 13.81 30.40
N GLY A 368 34.73 13.36 31.16
CA GLY A 368 34.53 13.78 32.56
C GLY A 368 35.70 13.34 33.47
N PRO A 369 36.01 14.11 34.53
CA PRO A 369 37.38 14.32 35.02
C PRO A 369 38.04 13.07 35.61
N VAL A 370 39.23 12.76 35.10
CA VAL A 370 40.20 11.86 35.76
C VAL A 370 40.45 12.38 37.18
N GLY A 371 40.40 11.45 38.12
CA GLY A 371 40.38 11.64 39.56
C GLY A 371 41.26 12.76 40.11
N LYS A 372 40.72 13.42 41.15
CA LYS A 372 41.54 14.07 42.17
C LYS A 372 42.71 13.14 42.54
N PRO A 373 43.97 13.60 42.48
CA PRO A 373 45.08 12.81 42.98
C PRO A 373 44.86 12.56 44.49
N PRO A 374 45.22 11.37 45.01
CA PRO A 374 45.08 11.10 46.43
C PRO A 374 46.01 12.03 47.21
N LEU A 375 45.46 12.68 48.25
CA LEU A 375 46.27 13.36 49.26
C LEU A 375 47.22 12.33 49.87
N VAL A 376 48.52 12.52 49.65
CA VAL A 376 49.59 11.83 50.37
C VAL A 376 49.67 12.44 51.78
N PRO A 377 49.65 11.64 52.85
CA PRO A 377 49.81 12.16 54.20
C PRO A 377 51.26 12.59 54.43
N ALA A 378 51.44 13.80 54.96
CA ALA A 378 52.73 14.33 55.39
C ALA A 378 53.27 13.49 56.57
N GLY A 379 54.46 12.93 56.42
CA GLY A 379 55.12 12.12 57.43
C GLY A 379 56.63 12.40 57.49
N SER A 380 57.01 13.21 58.47
CA SER A 380 58.22 13.14 59.30
C SER A 380 59.61 13.10 58.64
N ARG A 381 60.30 14.25 58.66
CA ARG A 381 61.76 14.35 58.68
C ARG A 381 62.25 14.22 60.12
N ALA A 382 63.10 13.23 60.39
CA ALA A 382 63.98 13.21 61.55
C ALA A 382 65.41 13.59 61.10
N ALA A 383 66.03 14.45 61.90
CA ALA A 383 67.36 15.03 61.73
C ALA A 383 68.49 14.07 62.19
N THR A 384 69.72 14.29 61.70
CA THR A 384 71.01 14.31 62.46
C THR A 384 72.19 14.52 61.49
N PRO A 385 73.41 14.91 61.94
CA PRO A 385 74.05 14.73 63.25
C PRO A 385 74.00 15.93 64.20
#